data_AF-A0A1G6ESA6-F1
#
_entry.id   AF-A0A1G6ESA6-F1
#
_cell.length_a   1.000
_cell.length_b   1.000
_cell.length_c   1.000
_cell.angle_alpha   90.00
_cell.angle_beta   90.00
_cell.angle_gamma   90.00
#
_symmetry.space_group_name_H-M   'P 1'
#
loop_
_entity.id
_entity.type
_entity.pdbx_description
1 polymer ?
#
loop_
_entity_poly.entity_id
_entity_poly.type
_entity_poly.pdbx_seq_one_letter_code
_entity_poly.pdbx_strand_id
1 'polypeptide(L)'
;MQGKTQENRGLTIKDVLKKEIYLVGDDKHVNDFLYVFDMFNNATVIEEKQIDGVFNVHDNAFLIICTGDKEKYLEIIKQINLDRGMYAFAEELFEDLDFDWNKLAGGRKIILWGIGHECDRFENKSMFCEGNNVYGYVDSEKRMDYRNGKKVFLPEEISGWRDYFVIITTIKYYEQVAMELSSYGLVEGIDYCSYMRQYDAFSDHYVMPSEMMKKAYYAEVTEGAYCREPFTKCQIVTGGDVVPCSCPPLVDSLPIGNIFCEECNAVWNSVEAKIFRLSIINRTYAFCNLNLCGKARNYDNDVGVKSIETP
;
A
#
# COMPACT_ATOMS: atom_id res chain seq x y z
N MET A 1 -17.56 32.85 -21.60
CA MET A 1 -16.67 32.88 -20.42
C MET A 1 -16.92 31.60 -19.65
N GLN A 2 -16.17 30.55 -19.98
CA GLN A 2 -16.28 29.25 -19.32
C GLN A 2 -15.46 29.28 -18.03
N GLY A 3 -16.10 28.85 -16.93
CA GLY A 3 -15.50 28.77 -15.62
C GLY A 3 -14.34 27.80 -15.61
N LYS A 4 -13.24 28.24 -15.00
CA LYS A 4 -12.11 27.39 -14.66
C LYS A 4 -12.60 26.35 -13.65
N THR A 5 -12.61 25.09 -14.04
CA THR A 5 -12.57 23.95 -13.11
C THR A 5 -11.36 24.17 -12.20
N GLN A 6 -11.60 24.39 -10.90
CA GLN A 6 -10.55 24.31 -9.90
C GLN A 6 -10.01 22.88 -9.94
N GLU A 7 -8.75 22.73 -10.33
CA GLU A 7 -8.02 21.47 -10.19
C GLU A 7 -8.02 21.07 -8.71
N ASN A 8 -8.66 19.94 -8.40
CA ASN A 8 -8.52 19.23 -7.14
C ASN A 8 -7.04 18.86 -6.97
N ARG A 9 -6.25 19.70 -6.30
CA ARG A 9 -5.00 19.22 -5.70
C ARG A 9 -5.42 18.28 -4.57
N GLY A 10 -5.23 16.98 -4.76
CA GLY A 10 -5.51 15.97 -3.76
C GLY A 10 -4.81 16.31 -2.44
N LEU A 11 -5.57 16.30 -1.34
CA LEU A 11 -5.01 16.38 0.01
C LEU A 11 -4.09 15.17 0.21
N THR A 12 -2.85 15.39 0.65
CA THR A 12 -1.94 14.30 1.00
C THR A 12 -2.03 13.99 2.50
N ILE A 13 -1.78 12.75 2.94
CA ILE A 13 -1.65 12.43 4.38
C ILE A 13 -0.67 13.37 5.10
N LYS A 14 0.41 13.79 4.45
CA LYS A 14 1.39 14.73 5.05
C LYS A 14 0.78 16.10 5.38
N ASP A 15 -0.21 16.54 4.62
CA ASP A 15 -0.91 17.80 4.88
C ASP A 15 -1.96 17.64 5.96
N VAL A 16 -2.61 16.47 6.01
CA VAL A 16 -3.55 16.11 7.06
C VAL A 16 -2.85 16.07 8.42
N LEU A 17 -1.72 15.35 8.55
CA LEU A 17 -1.01 15.14 9.82
C LEU A 17 -0.45 16.41 10.51
N LYS A 18 -0.52 17.59 9.86
CA LYS A 18 -0.18 18.88 10.47
C LYS A 18 -1.34 19.49 11.29
N LYS A 19 -2.51 18.86 11.24
CA LYS A 19 -3.76 19.31 11.85
C LYS A 19 -4.11 18.48 13.08
N GLU A 20 -5.03 18.97 13.89
CA GLU A 20 -5.65 18.17 14.95
C GLU A 20 -6.66 17.21 14.32
N ILE A 21 -6.39 15.90 14.41
CA ILE A 21 -7.16 14.89 13.68
C ILE A 21 -8.31 14.35 14.54
N TYR A 22 -9.50 14.38 13.96
CA TYR A 22 -10.71 13.78 14.51
C TYR A 22 -11.22 12.69 13.58
N LEU A 23 -11.65 11.57 14.16
CA LEU A 23 -12.23 10.44 13.44
C LEU A 23 -13.71 10.33 13.80
N VAL A 24 -14.55 10.14 12.80
CA VAL A 24 -15.98 9.86 13.00
C VAL A 24 -16.44 8.77 12.04
N GLY A 25 -17.38 7.93 12.47
CA GLY A 25 -17.79 6.77 11.70
C GLY A 25 -18.52 5.75 12.55
N ASP A 26 -18.87 4.62 11.94
CA ASP A 26 -19.24 3.43 12.70
C ASP A 26 -18.00 2.71 13.24
N ASP A 27 -18.19 1.97 14.34
CA ASP A 27 -17.11 1.31 15.07
C ASP A 27 -16.25 0.41 14.18
N LYS A 28 -16.87 -0.31 13.23
CA LYS A 28 -16.13 -1.19 12.32
C LYS A 28 -15.16 -0.35 11.48
N HIS A 29 -15.66 0.63 10.74
CA HIS A 29 -14.83 1.38 9.80
C HIS A 29 -13.77 2.25 10.48
N VAL A 30 -14.04 2.79 11.67
CA VAL A 30 -13.03 3.52 12.46
C VAL A 30 -11.91 2.57 12.90
N ASN A 31 -12.26 1.39 13.44
CA ASN A 31 -11.26 0.40 13.86
C ASN A 31 -10.46 -0.15 12.67
N ASP A 32 -11.10 -0.39 11.53
CA ASP A 32 -10.46 -0.83 10.29
C ASP A 32 -9.41 0.19 9.82
N PHE A 33 -9.78 1.47 9.83
CA PHE A 33 -8.90 2.55 9.44
C PHE A 33 -7.69 2.66 10.37
N LEU A 34 -7.91 2.68 11.68
CA LEU A 34 -6.83 2.77 12.69
C LEU A 34 -5.90 1.55 12.66
N TYR A 35 -6.42 0.36 12.38
CA TYR A 35 -5.63 -0.86 12.31
C TYR A 35 -4.58 -0.80 11.18
N VAL A 36 -4.94 -0.23 10.03
CA VAL A 36 -4.05 -0.14 8.86
C VAL A 36 -3.20 1.13 8.93
N PHE A 37 -3.79 2.27 9.24
CA PHE A 37 -3.11 3.56 9.34
C PHE A 37 -2.69 3.89 10.77
N ASP A 38 -1.69 3.18 11.27
CA ASP A 38 -1.15 3.34 12.64
C ASP A 38 -0.73 4.79 12.99
N MET A 39 -0.35 5.58 12.00
CA MET A 39 -0.03 7.00 12.16
C MET A 39 -1.19 7.87 12.68
N PHE A 40 -2.44 7.39 12.59
CA PHE A 40 -3.61 8.07 13.15
C PHE A 40 -4.03 7.53 14.52
N ASN A 41 -3.25 6.65 15.17
CA ASN A 41 -3.61 6.09 16.49
C ASN A 41 -3.74 7.15 17.61
N ASN A 42 -3.21 8.35 17.43
CA ASN A 42 -3.35 9.47 18.37
C ASN A 42 -4.53 10.41 18.03
N ALA A 43 -5.28 10.13 16.96
CA ALA A 43 -6.43 10.93 16.57
C ALA A 43 -7.59 10.76 17.58
N THR A 44 -8.39 11.80 17.73
CA THR A 44 -9.53 11.78 18.65
C THR A 44 -10.75 11.20 17.96
N VAL A 45 -11.25 10.05 18.42
CA VAL A 45 -12.52 9.50 17.94
C VAL A 45 -13.69 10.26 18.59
N ILE A 46 -14.61 10.74 17.77
CA ILE A 46 -15.78 11.52 18.19
C ILE A 46 -17.08 10.89 17.70
N GLU A 47 -18.18 11.17 18.40
CA GLU A 47 -19.52 10.83 17.94
C GLU A 47 -20.03 11.85 16.90
N GLU A 48 -20.97 11.43 16.05
CA GLU A 48 -21.59 12.27 15.01
C GLU A 48 -22.12 13.61 15.54
N LYS A 49 -22.73 13.60 16.73
CA LYS A 49 -23.30 14.80 17.37
C LYS A 49 -22.26 15.83 17.81
N GLN A 50 -20.99 15.45 17.86
CA GLN A 50 -19.89 16.30 18.34
C GLN A 50 -19.20 17.05 17.19
N ILE A 51 -19.45 16.69 15.93
CA ILE A 51 -18.76 17.26 14.76
C ILE A 51 -18.87 18.79 14.75
N ASP A 52 -20.07 19.34 14.90
CA ASP A 52 -20.30 20.79 14.92
C ASP A 52 -19.52 21.47 16.06
N GLY A 53 -19.55 20.88 17.26
CA GLY A 53 -18.82 21.40 18.42
C GLY A 53 -17.30 21.48 18.23
N VAL A 54 -16.71 20.53 17.51
CA VAL A 54 -15.26 20.51 17.24
C VAL A 54 -14.86 21.70 16.36
N PHE A 55 -15.55 21.92 15.25
CA PHE A 55 -15.19 22.97 14.29
C PHE A 55 -15.59 24.38 14.73
N ASN A 56 -16.41 24.50 15.77
CA ASN A 56 -16.68 25.78 16.43
C ASN A 56 -15.55 26.22 17.40
N VAL A 57 -14.64 25.31 17.77
CA VAL A 57 -13.61 25.56 18.80
C VAL A 57 -12.19 25.40 18.25
N HIS A 58 -11.99 24.57 17.23
CA HIS A 58 -10.68 24.18 16.72
C HIS A 58 -10.47 24.63 15.26
N ASP A 59 -9.85 25.79 15.07
CA ASP A 59 -9.55 26.36 13.73
C ASP A 59 -8.56 25.50 12.90
N ASN A 60 -7.83 24.58 13.55
CA ASN A 60 -6.87 23.68 12.90
C ASN A 60 -7.30 22.21 12.91
N ALA A 61 -8.60 21.93 13.08
CA ALA A 61 -9.12 20.58 13.06
C ALA A 61 -9.20 20.00 11.63
N PHE A 62 -9.10 18.67 11.53
CA PHE A 62 -9.39 17.91 10.31
C PHE A 62 -10.20 16.66 10.65
N LEU A 63 -11.28 16.42 9.90
CA LEU A 63 -12.18 15.30 10.10
C LEU A 63 -11.91 14.19 9.09
N ILE A 64 -11.61 12.99 9.58
CA ILE A 64 -11.59 11.77 8.77
C ILE A 64 -12.89 11.02 9.01
N ILE A 65 -13.64 10.78 7.94
CA ILE A 65 -14.95 10.14 7.97
C ILE A 65 -14.81 8.68 7.54
N CYS A 66 -14.85 7.79 8.52
CA CYS A 66 -14.74 6.34 8.37
C CYS A 66 -16.15 5.73 8.28
N THR A 67 -16.76 5.72 7.09
CA THR A 67 -18.14 5.22 6.93
C THR A 67 -18.30 4.32 5.71
N GLY A 68 -19.25 3.38 5.79
CA GLY A 68 -19.83 2.68 4.66
C GLY A 68 -20.92 3.49 3.92
N ASP A 69 -21.54 4.45 4.62
CA ASP A 69 -22.63 5.30 4.15
C ASP A 69 -22.13 6.75 3.99
N LYS A 70 -21.67 7.10 2.78
CA LYS A 70 -21.15 8.44 2.49
C LYS A 70 -22.27 9.48 2.40
N GLU A 71 -23.46 9.09 1.95
CA GLU A 71 -24.57 10.01 1.72
C GLU A 71 -25.02 10.64 3.03
N LYS A 72 -25.17 9.83 4.09
CA LYS A 72 -25.48 10.31 5.45
C LYS A 72 -24.53 11.41 5.90
N TYR A 73 -23.22 11.20 5.76
CA TYR A 73 -22.22 12.17 6.23
C TYR A 73 -22.12 13.42 5.36
N LEU A 74 -22.37 13.29 4.05
CA LEU A 74 -22.48 14.46 3.16
C LEU A 74 -23.65 15.36 3.56
N GLU A 75 -24.76 14.81 4.07
CA GLU A 75 -25.86 15.63 4.60
C GLU A 75 -25.47 16.38 5.88
N ILE A 76 -24.81 15.70 6.82
CA ILE A 76 -24.31 16.32 8.06
C ILE A 76 -23.34 17.46 7.73
N ILE A 77 -22.35 17.21 6.86
CA ILE A 77 -21.37 18.21 6.40
C ILE A 77 -22.06 19.44 5.80
N LYS A 78 -23.10 19.24 4.98
CA LYS A 78 -23.87 20.34 4.39
C LYS A 78 -24.62 21.16 5.44
N GLN A 79 -25.17 20.51 6.47
CA GLN A 79 -25.92 21.19 7.55
C GLN A 79 -25.01 22.11 8.38
N ILE A 80 -23.78 21.67 8.64
CA ILE A 80 -22.79 22.44 9.42
C ILE A 80 -21.91 23.34 8.52
N ASN A 81 -22.12 23.32 7.20
CA ASN A 81 -21.35 24.08 6.22
C ASN A 81 -19.83 23.87 6.34
N LEU A 82 -19.38 22.62 6.52
CA LEU A 82 -17.96 22.30 6.67
C LEU A 82 -17.25 22.30 5.30
N ASP A 83 -16.14 23.03 5.21
CA ASP A 83 -15.37 23.17 3.99
C ASP A 83 -14.67 21.87 3.60
N ARG A 84 -14.58 21.60 2.29
CA ARG A 84 -13.92 20.39 1.75
C ARG A 84 -12.45 20.26 2.15
N GLY A 85 -11.77 21.38 2.43
CA GLY A 85 -10.38 21.37 2.93
C GLY A 85 -10.22 20.96 4.40
N MET A 86 -11.33 20.69 5.10
CA MET A 86 -11.38 20.36 6.52
C MET A 86 -11.80 18.91 6.79
N TYR A 87 -12.16 18.14 5.75
CA TYR A 87 -12.49 16.74 5.90
C TYR A 87 -12.07 15.89 4.71
N ALA A 88 -11.93 14.59 4.94
CA ALA A 88 -11.82 13.56 3.91
C ALA A 88 -12.59 12.30 4.32
N PHE A 89 -13.13 11.58 3.35
CA PHE A 89 -13.54 10.19 3.59
C PHE A 89 -12.29 9.31 3.72
N ALA A 90 -12.34 8.32 4.62
CA ALA A 90 -11.23 7.39 4.82
C ALA A 90 -10.75 6.72 3.51
N GLU A 91 -11.69 6.36 2.62
CA GLU A 91 -11.39 5.76 1.32
C GLU A 91 -10.49 6.64 0.44
N GLU A 92 -10.57 7.97 0.57
CA GLU A 92 -9.74 8.89 -0.21
C GLU A 92 -8.26 8.83 0.20
N LEU A 93 -7.97 8.26 1.37
CA LEU A 93 -6.61 8.08 1.88
C LEU A 93 -6.04 6.69 1.53
N PHE A 94 -6.83 5.80 0.92
CA PHE A 94 -6.37 4.44 0.62
C PHE A 94 -5.26 4.43 -0.43
N GLU A 95 -5.25 5.34 -1.40
CA GLU A 95 -4.17 5.46 -2.39
C GLU A 95 -2.81 5.78 -1.75
N ASP A 96 -2.78 6.42 -0.57
CA ASP A 96 -1.54 6.68 0.17
C ASP A 96 -0.93 5.40 0.79
N LEU A 97 -1.66 4.27 0.79
CA LEU A 97 -1.15 2.95 1.16
C LEU A 97 -0.31 2.31 0.04
N ASP A 98 -0.53 2.73 -1.20
CA ASP A 98 0.17 2.16 -2.33
C ASP A 98 1.62 2.63 -2.37
N PHE A 99 2.48 1.74 -2.85
CA PHE A 99 3.89 2.09 -3.01
C PHE A 99 4.03 3.18 -4.08
N ASP A 100 4.70 4.28 -3.77
CA ASP A 100 4.95 5.38 -4.72
C ASP A 100 6.44 5.59 -4.95
N TRP A 101 6.90 5.22 -6.14
CA TRP A 101 8.28 5.39 -6.58
C TRP A 101 8.71 6.86 -6.61
N ASN A 102 7.83 7.80 -6.94
CA ASN A 102 8.17 9.22 -6.98
C ASN A 102 8.37 9.75 -5.56
N LYS A 103 7.52 9.34 -4.62
CA LYS A 103 7.66 9.66 -3.19
C LYS A 103 8.97 9.13 -2.63
N LEU A 104 9.34 7.90 -2.99
CA LEU A 104 10.61 7.30 -2.57
C LEU A 104 11.82 7.96 -3.24
N ALA A 105 11.71 8.30 -4.52
CA ALA A 105 12.72 9.06 -5.25
C ALA A 105 12.93 10.47 -4.66
N GLY A 106 11.94 11.05 -3.97
CA GLY A 106 12.12 12.30 -3.23
C GLY A 106 12.54 13.47 -4.13
N GLY A 107 12.08 13.49 -5.39
CA GLY A 107 12.45 14.48 -6.41
C GLY A 107 13.70 14.15 -7.22
N ARG A 108 14.41 13.05 -6.92
CA ARG A 108 15.50 12.52 -7.74
C ARG A 108 14.97 11.98 -9.07
N LYS A 109 15.85 11.90 -10.06
CA LYS A 109 15.56 11.27 -11.35
C LYS A 109 15.48 9.76 -11.18
N ILE A 110 14.42 9.12 -11.69
CA ILE A 110 14.32 7.67 -11.65
C ILE A 110 15.04 7.06 -12.86
N ILE A 111 15.91 6.08 -12.62
CA ILE A 111 16.56 5.27 -13.67
C ILE A 111 16.34 3.79 -13.40
N LEU A 112 16.22 2.99 -14.47
CA LEU A 112 16.01 1.54 -14.38
C LEU A 112 17.31 0.82 -14.68
N TRP A 113 17.76 -0.10 -13.82
CA TRP A 113 18.97 -0.89 -14.06
C TRP A 113 18.63 -2.32 -14.46
N GLY A 114 18.97 -2.67 -15.70
CA GLY A 114 18.78 -3.98 -16.33
C GLY A 114 17.67 -3.91 -17.35
N ILE A 115 17.99 -3.91 -18.65
CA ILE A 115 17.01 -3.67 -19.73
C ILE A 115 16.41 -4.95 -20.31
N GLY A 116 16.34 -6.01 -19.51
CA GLY A 116 15.87 -7.34 -19.91
C GLY A 116 14.34 -7.49 -19.91
N HIS A 117 13.90 -8.75 -19.94
CA HIS A 117 12.49 -9.13 -19.95
C HIS A 117 11.72 -8.62 -18.72
N GLU A 118 12.38 -8.54 -17.57
CA GLU A 118 11.82 -7.99 -16.33
C GLU A 118 11.54 -6.48 -16.46
N CYS A 119 12.42 -5.74 -17.15
CA CYS A 119 12.17 -4.33 -17.48
C CYS A 119 11.00 -4.19 -18.44
N ASP A 120 10.92 -5.01 -19.49
CA ASP A 120 9.76 -5.03 -20.40
C ASP A 120 8.46 -5.26 -19.62
N ARG A 121 8.45 -6.24 -18.70
CA ARG A 121 7.28 -6.56 -17.89
C ARG A 121 6.92 -5.44 -16.92
N PHE A 122 7.92 -4.81 -16.30
CA PHE A 122 7.72 -3.67 -15.40
C PHE A 122 7.16 -2.45 -16.16
N GLU A 123 7.70 -2.12 -17.33
CA GLU A 123 7.21 -1.01 -18.15
C GLU A 123 5.80 -1.25 -18.71
N ASN A 124 5.48 -2.47 -19.16
CA ASN A 124 4.19 -2.77 -19.79
C ASN A 124 3.02 -2.89 -18.80
N LYS A 125 3.29 -3.16 -17.51
CA LYS A 125 2.26 -3.45 -16.50
C LYS A 125 1.92 -2.29 -15.58
N SER A 126 2.57 -1.16 -15.75
CA SER A 126 2.68 -0.22 -14.65
C SER A 126 1.90 1.06 -14.90
N MET A 127 1.10 1.44 -13.90
CA MET A 127 0.78 2.84 -13.60
C MET A 127 2.07 3.69 -13.47
N PHE A 128 3.24 3.05 -13.35
CA PHE A 128 4.53 3.69 -13.44
C PHE A 128 4.67 4.50 -14.75
N CYS A 129 4.20 3.99 -15.89
CA CYS A 129 4.28 4.70 -17.17
C CYS A 129 3.36 5.93 -17.29
N GLU A 130 2.24 5.98 -16.55
CA GLU A 130 1.28 7.08 -16.65
C GLU A 130 1.67 8.33 -15.84
N GLY A 131 2.71 8.25 -15.00
CA GLY A 131 3.18 9.39 -14.19
C GLY A 131 4.67 9.45 -13.86
N ASN A 132 5.46 8.38 -14.08
CA ASN A 132 6.87 8.38 -13.69
C ASN A 132 7.78 8.83 -14.84
N ASN A 133 8.56 9.86 -14.55
CA ASN A 133 9.49 10.46 -15.48
C ASN A 133 10.80 9.66 -15.51
N VAL A 134 10.76 8.43 -16.03
CA VAL A 134 11.97 7.62 -16.23
C VAL A 134 12.97 8.44 -17.05
N TYR A 135 14.11 8.70 -16.43
CA TYR A 135 15.14 9.55 -17.00
C TYR A 135 15.95 8.78 -18.05
N GLY A 136 16.23 7.51 -17.77
CA GLY A 136 16.99 6.62 -18.63
C GLY A 136 17.18 5.25 -18.01
N TYR A 137 18.02 4.45 -18.65
CA TYR A 137 18.27 3.07 -18.26
C TYR A 137 19.76 2.87 -18.00
N VAL A 138 20.09 1.87 -17.19
CA VAL A 138 21.46 1.41 -16.96
C VAL A 138 21.52 -0.05 -17.37
N ASP A 139 22.56 -0.42 -18.10
CA ASP A 139 22.83 -1.83 -18.40
C ASP A 139 24.33 -2.09 -18.37
N SER A 140 24.74 -3.08 -17.58
CA SER A 140 26.15 -3.44 -17.40
C SER A 140 26.78 -4.03 -18.67
N GLU A 141 25.97 -4.50 -19.63
CA GLU A 141 26.40 -5.00 -20.94
C GLU A 141 25.78 -4.19 -22.09
N LYS A 142 25.66 -2.87 -21.94
CA LYS A 142 25.03 -1.94 -22.88
C LYS A 142 25.08 -2.39 -24.36
N ARG A 143 23.94 -2.88 -24.87
CA ARG A 143 23.77 -3.36 -26.26
C ARG A 143 23.14 -2.33 -27.20
N MET A 144 22.67 -1.23 -26.65
CA MET A 144 22.02 -0.13 -27.37
C MET A 144 22.25 1.18 -26.63
N ASP A 145 22.25 2.30 -27.37
CA ASP A 145 22.42 3.63 -26.78
C ASP A 145 21.11 4.24 -26.27
N TYR A 146 19.98 3.80 -26.81
CA TYR A 146 18.65 4.33 -26.50
C TYR A 146 17.60 3.23 -26.43
N ARG A 147 16.65 3.39 -25.51
CA ARG A 147 15.45 2.56 -25.33
C ARG A 147 14.27 3.50 -25.07
N ASN A 148 13.16 3.32 -25.77
CA ASN A 148 11.96 4.16 -25.65
C ASN A 148 12.25 5.69 -25.72
N GLY A 149 13.24 6.09 -26.54
CA GLY A 149 13.66 7.48 -26.69
C GLY A 149 14.48 8.06 -25.52
N LYS A 150 14.83 7.25 -24.52
CA LYS A 150 15.70 7.63 -23.39
C LYS A 150 17.06 6.97 -23.53
N LYS A 151 18.08 7.59 -22.96
CA LYS A 151 19.46 7.11 -23.03
C LYS A 151 19.66 5.87 -22.16
N VAL A 152 20.45 4.92 -22.65
CA VAL A 152 20.99 3.80 -21.88
C VAL A 152 22.43 4.13 -21.51
N PHE A 153 22.75 4.04 -20.23
CA PHE A 153 24.05 4.33 -19.66
C PHE A 153 24.76 3.02 -19.31
N LEU A 154 26.08 2.99 -19.48
CA LEU A 154 26.94 2.13 -18.68
C LEU A 154 27.03 2.70 -17.26
N PRO A 155 27.24 1.88 -16.22
CA PRO A 155 27.34 2.37 -14.84
C PRO A 155 28.39 3.48 -14.66
N GLU A 156 29.55 3.34 -15.31
CA GLU A 156 30.65 4.31 -15.27
C GLU A 156 30.35 5.63 -16.00
N GLU A 157 29.32 5.67 -16.86
CA GLU A 157 28.88 6.91 -17.53
C GLU A 157 28.06 7.82 -16.59
N ILE A 158 27.64 7.32 -15.44
CA ILE A 158 26.85 8.07 -14.46
C ILE A 158 27.79 8.72 -13.45
N SER A 159 27.85 10.05 -13.51
CA SER A 159 28.40 10.88 -12.44
C SER A 159 27.28 11.36 -11.52
N GLY A 160 27.55 11.44 -10.22
CA GLY A 160 26.57 11.94 -9.25
C GLY A 160 25.41 10.97 -9.01
N TRP A 161 25.70 9.71 -8.69
CA TRP A 161 24.70 8.66 -8.42
C TRP A 161 23.56 9.08 -7.45
N ARG A 162 23.82 9.99 -6.52
CA ARG A 162 22.82 10.52 -5.57
C ARG A 162 21.74 11.41 -6.18
N ASP A 163 21.94 11.88 -7.41
CA ASP A 163 20.92 12.62 -8.16
C ASP A 163 19.82 11.68 -8.72
N TYR A 164 20.05 10.37 -8.58
CA TYR A 164 19.21 9.32 -9.12
C TYR A 164 18.62 8.45 -8.02
N PHE A 165 17.41 7.96 -8.29
CA PHE A 165 16.85 6.81 -7.60
C PHE A 165 16.85 5.63 -8.56
N VAL A 166 17.44 4.50 -8.16
CA VAL A 166 17.65 3.35 -9.04
C VAL A 166 16.62 2.27 -8.75
N ILE A 167 15.87 1.87 -9.76
CA ILE A 167 15.01 0.69 -9.68
C ILE A 167 15.74 -0.44 -10.41
N ILE A 168 16.10 -1.49 -9.67
CA ILE A 168 16.79 -2.64 -10.24
C ILE A 168 15.72 -3.54 -10.88
N THR A 169 15.78 -3.68 -12.20
CA THR A 169 14.84 -4.45 -13.03
C THR A 169 15.47 -5.76 -13.50
N THR A 170 16.14 -6.46 -12.59
CA THR A 170 16.69 -7.80 -12.81
C THR A 170 16.63 -8.61 -11.53
N ILE A 171 16.05 -9.82 -11.61
CA ILE A 171 16.04 -10.76 -10.48
C ILE A 171 17.39 -11.47 -10.40
N LYS A 172 17.84 -12.03 -11.54
CA LYS A 172 19.02 -12.88 -11.62
C LYS A 172 20.30 -12.19 -11.16
N TYR A 173 20.44 -10.90 -11.48
CA TYR A 173 21.65 -10.14 -11.18
C TYR A 173 21.45 -9.11 -10.07
N TYR A 174 20.36 -9.23 -9.29
CA TYR A 174 20.02 -8.26 -8.24
C TYR A 174 21.19 -8.00 -7.29
N GLU A 175 21.75 -9.07 -6.70
CA GLU A 175 22.85 -8.96 -5.73
C GLU A 175 24.08 -8.28 -6.33
N GLN A 176 24.41 -8.57 -7.59
CA GLN A 176 25.56 -7.98 -8.27
C GLN A 176 25.37 -6.48 -8.47
N VAL A 177 24.19 -6.09 -8.96
CA VAL A 177 23.84 -4.67 -9.15
C VAL A 177 23.77 -3.93 -7.81
N ALA A 178 23.18 -4.53 -6.77
CA ALA A 178 23.09 -3.95 -5.43
C ALA A 178 24.48 -3.74 -4.80
N MET A 179 25.40 -4.71 -4.95
CA MET A 179 26.80 -4.56 -4.53
C MET A 179 27.51 -3.44 -5.28
N GLU A 180 27.26 -3.31 -6.59
CA GLU A 180 27.84 -2.25 -7.40
C GLU A 180 27.35 -0.87 -6.96
N LEU A 181 26.04 -0.70 -6.77
CA LEU A 181 25.42 0.53 -6.25
C LEU A 181 25.95 0.87 -4.85
N SER A 182 26.10 -0.13 -3.98
CA SER A 182 26.70 0.03 -2.66
C SER A 182 28.16 0.51 -2.73
N SER A 183 28.92 0.06 -3.73
CA SER A 183 30.29 0.53 -3.97
C SER A 183 30.35 2.01 -4.37
N TYR A 184 29.28 2.56 -4.94
CA TYR A 184 29.09 3.99 -5.19
C TYR A 184 28.60 4.77 -3.96
N GLY A 185 28.45 4.11 -2.81
CA GLY A 185 28.01 4.71 -1.55
C GLY A 185 26.50 4.97 -1.49
N LEU A 186 25.71 4.22 -2.25
CA LEU A 186 24.26 4.21 -2.21
C LEU A 186 23.75 3.17 -1.21
N VAL A 187 22.55 3.40 -0.68
CA VAL A 187 21.93 2.55 0.34
C VAL A 187 20.59 1.98 -0.15
N GLU A 188 20.41 0.66 -0.02
CA GLU A 188 19.15 0.00 -0.37
C GLU A 188 17.98 0.54 0.45
N GLY A 189 16.83 0.71 -0.20
CA GLY A 189 15.63 1.30 0.39
C GLY A 189 15.68 2.81 0.55
N ILE A 190 16.84 3.45 0.35
CA ILE A 190 17.01 4.91 0.36
C ILE A 190 17.30 5.41 -1.05
N ASP A 191 18.28 4.83 -1.72
CA ASP A 191 18.78 5.26 -3.04
C ASP A 191 18.41 4.32 -4.16
N TYR A 192 18.16 3.05 -3.84
CA TYR A 192 17.75 2.05 -4.81
C TYR A 192 16.88 0.97 -4.18
N CYS A 193 16.09 0.26 -4.99
CA CYS A 193 15.47 -1.01 -4.58
C CYS A 193 15.08 -1.87 -5.78
N SER A 194 14.70 -3.12 -5.52
CA SER A 194 14.14 -4.03 -6.52
C SER A 194 12.79 -3.54 -7.04
N TYR A 195 12.54 -3.70 -8.34
CA TYR A 195 11.21 -3.54 -8.93
C TYR A 195 10.17 -4.48 -8.30
N MET A 196 10.61 -5.61 -7.74
CA MET A 196 9.75 -6.62 -7.10
C MET A 196 9.10 -6.13 -5.80
N ARG A 197 9.51 -4.98 -5.24
CA ARG A 197 8.79 -4.38 -4.11
C ARG A 197 7.31 -4.08 -4.41
N GLN A 198 6.97 -3.90 -5.69
CA GLN A 198 5.58 -3.78 -6.13
C GLN A 198 5.08 -5.01 -6.87
N TYR A 199 5.92 -5.99 -7.20
CA TYR A 199 5.53 -7.01 -8.17
C TYR A 199 5.77 -8.42 -7.64
N ASP A 200 4.67 -9.18 -7.62
CA ASP A 200 4.71 -10.64 -7.59
C ASP A 200 5.57 -11.13 -8.77
N ALA A 201 6.56 -11.96 -8.45
CA ALA A 201 7.51 -12.50 -9.41
C ALA A 201 6.80 -13.37 -10.50
N PHE A 202 5.65 -13.96 -10.17
CA PHE A 202 5.01 -15.03 -10.94
C PHE A 202 3.57 -14.76 -11.35
N SER A 203 2.86 -13.80 -10.76
CA SER A 203 1.47 -13.51 -11.15
C SER A 203 1.32 -12.25 -12.02
N ASP A 204 0.39 -12.32 -12.97
CA ASP A 204 -0.11 -11.17 -13.74
C ASP A 204 -1.11 -10.33 -12.92
N HIS A 205 -1.37 -10.71 -11.66
CA HIS A 205 -2.40 -10.12 -10.81
C HIS A 205 -1.74 -9.34 -9.68
N TYR A 206 -1.43 -8.07 -9.95
CA TYR A 206 -1.08 -7.13 -8.90
C TYR A 206 -2.39 -6.61 -8.26
N VAL A 207 -2.50 -6.70 -6.94
CA VAL A 207 -3.58 -6.01 -6.21
C VAL A 207 -2.93 -4.97 -5.32
N MET A 208 -3.25 -3.71 -5.58
CA MET A 208 -2.76 -2.57 -4.84
C MET A 208 -3.29 -2.60 -3.40
N PRO A 209 -2.48 -2.25 -2.38
CA PRO A 209 -2.94 -2.07 -1.00
C PRO A 209 -4.23 -1.24 -0.89
N SER A 210 -4.40 -0.19 -1.68
CA SER A 210 -5.62 0.61 -1.74
C SER A 210 -6.84 -0.21 -2.16
N GLU A 211 -6.72 -1.01 -3.21
CA GLU A 211 -7.76 -1.92 -3.70
C GLU A 211 -8.04 -3.06 -2.72
N MET A 212 -6.99 -3.61 -2.08
CA MET A 212 -7.16 -4.56 -0.99
C MET A 212 -7.94 -3.92 0.15
N MET A 213 -7.54 -2.73 0.59
CA MET A 213 -8.18 -2.03 1.69
C MET A 213 -9.63 -1.74 1.37
N LYS A 214 -9.92 -1.22 0.18
CA LYS A 214 -11.28 -0.97 -0.31
C LYS A 214 -12.13 -2.24 -0.31
N LYS A 215 -11.59 -3.35 -0.82
CA LYS A 215 -12.28 -4.65 -0.82
C LYS A 215 -12.59 -5.11 0.61
N ALA A 216 -11.63 -5.03 1.53
CA ALA A 216 -11.81 -5.46 2.92
C ALA A 216 -12.76 -4.53 3.71
N TYR A 217 -12.68 -3.23 3.45
CA TYR A 217 -13.44 -2.19 4.13
C TYR A 217 -14.94 -2.32 3.84
N TYR A 218 -15.31 -2.56 2.57
CA TYR A 218 -16.71 -2.71 2.15
C TYR A 218 -17.23 -4.16 2.15
N ALA A 219 -16.40 -5.14 2.51
CA ALA A 219 -16.83 -6.53 2.50
C ALA A 219 -17.83 -6.83 3.63
N GLU A 220 -18.80 -7.67 3.31
CA GLU A 220 -19.79 -8.15 4.27
C GLU A 220 -19.20 -9.22 5.19
N VAL A 221 -19.70 -9.24 6.42
CA VAL A 221 -19.36 -10.29 7.37
C VAL A 221 -19.89 -11.62 6.83
N THR A 222 -19.03 -12.62 6.77
CA THR A 222 -19.41 -13.97 6.36
C THR A 222 -19.46 -14.89 7.58
N GLU A 223 -20.44 -15.79 7.59
CA GLU A 223 -20.47 -16.87 8.57
C GLU A 223 -19.27 -17.80 8.38
N GLY A 224 -18.44 -17.90 9.41
CA GLY A 224 -17.21 -18.66 9.34
C GLY A 224 -16.40 -18.51 10.62
N ALA A 225 -15.56 -19.50 10.86
CA ALA A 225 -14.77 -19.55 12.08
C ALA A 225 -13.47 -18.75 11.99
N TYR A 226 -13.09 -18.18 13.12
CA TYR A 226 -11.89 -17.34 13.22
C TYR A 226 -10.61 -18.12 12.86
N CYS A 227 -9.91 -17.69 11.82
CA CYS A 227 -8.68 -18.31 11.36
C CYS A 227 -7.45 -17.67 12.02
N ARG A 228 -6.64 -18.47 12.73
CA ARG A 228 -5.40 -18.00 13.39
C ARG A 228 -4.16 -18.02 12.52
N GLU A 229 -4.22 -18.66 11.34
CA GLU A 229 -3.01 -18.86 10.53
C GLU A 229 -2.32 -17.56 10.10
N PRO A 230 -3.06 -16.54 9.61
CA PRO A 230 -2.44 -15.30 9.14
C PRO A 230 -1.72 -14.50 10.23
N PHE A 231 -1.93 -14.86 11.50
CA PHE A 231 -1.30 -14.26 12.67
C PHE A 231 -0.12 -15.08 13.20
N THR A 232 0.10 -16.30 12.70
CA THR A 232 1.07 -17.23 13.29
C THR A 232 2.01 -17.86 12.26
N LYS A 233 1.63 -17.87 10.98
CA LYS A 233 2.38 -18.55 9.92
C LYS A 233 2.27 -17.77 8.61
N CYS A 234 3.33 -17.83 7.83
CA CYS A 234 3.32 -17.56 6.38
C CYS A 234 3.91 -18.76 5.64
N GLN A 235 3.71 -18.78 4.34
CA GLN A 235 4.45 -19.66 3.44
C GLN A 235 5.30 -18.81 2.51
N ILE A 236 6.55 -19.24 2.30
CA ILE A 236 7.44 -18.67 1.29
C ILE A 236 7.32 -19.58 0.06
N VAL A 237 6.94 -19.02 -1.07
CA VAL A 237 6.83 -19.76 -2.34
C VAL A 237 8.10 -19.60 -3.18
N THR A 238 8.18 -20.35 -4.27
CA THR A 238 9.29 -20.24 -5.23
C THR A 238 9.47 -18.78 -5.65
N GLY A 239 10.71 -18.27 -5.59
CA GLY A 239 11.07 -16.89 -5.91
C GLY A 239 10.84 -15.85 -4.81
N GLY A 240 10.59 -16.30 -3.58
CA GLY A 240 10.74 -15.47 -2.37
C GLY A 240 9.47 -14.75 -1.91
N ASP A 241 8.39 -14.83 -2.68
CA ASP A 241 7.10 -14.24 -2.29
C ASP A 241 6.57 -14.91 -1.02
N VAL A 242 6.04 -14.09 -0.12
CA VAL A 242 5.48 -14.52 1.16
C VAL A 242 3.98 -14.43 1.10
N VAL A 243 3.28 -15.53 1.34
CA VAL A 243 1.82 -15.54 1.44
C VAL A 243 1.39 -15.71 2.90
N PRO A 244 0.35 -15.00 3.35
CA PRO A 244 -0.08 -14.96 4.76
C PRO A 244 -0.82 -16.23 5.21
N CYS A 245 -0.94 -17.26 4.35
CA CYS A 245 -1.66 -18.47 4.69
C CYS A 245 -0.97 -19.70 4.08
N SER A 246 -0.96 -20.82 4.82
CA SER A 246 -0.37 -22.10 4.38
C SER A 246 -1.23 -22.87 3.36
N CYS A 247 -2.19 -22.18 2.76
CA CYS A 247 -3.21 -22.73 1.88
C CYS A 247 -3.08 -22.14 0.47
N PRO A 248 -1.99 -22.41 -0.25
CA PRO A 248 -1.61 -21.70 -1.47
C PRO A 248 -2.61 -21.76 -2.64
N PRO A 249 -3.42 -22.83 -2.86
CA PRO A 249 -4.50 -22.78 -3.86
C PRO A 249 -5.80 -22.11 -3.35
N LEU A 250 -5.85 -21.61 -2.11
CA LEU A 250 -7.08 -21.16 -1.42
C LEU A 250 -7.12 -19.65 -1.13
N VAL A 251 -6.04 -18.93 -1.43
CA VAL A 251 -6.01 -17.47 -1.45
C VAL A 251 -5.84 -17.11 -2.92
N ASP A 252 -6.59 -16.14 -3.44
CA ASP A 252 -6.11 -15.44 -4.64
C ASP A 252 -4.67 -15.04 -4.28
N SER A 253 -3.68 -15.59 -4.96
CA SER A 253 -2.27 -15.53 -4.53
C SER A 253 -1.85 -14.08 -4.33
N LEU A 254 -1.98 -13.59 -3.09
CA LEU A 254 -1.67 -12.23 -2.69
C LEU A 254 -0.42 -12.30 -1.83
N PRO A 255 0.77 -12.15 -2.43
CA PRO A 255 1.98 -11.91 -1.67
C PRO A 255 1.79 -10.71 -0.74
N ILE A 256 2.30 -10.82 0.48
CA ILE A 256 2.39 -9.73 1.44
C ILE A 256 3.79 -9.09 1.47
N GLY A 257 4.64 -9.48 0.52
CA GLY A 257 6.02 -9.02 0.36
C GLY A 257 6.93 -10.14 -0.16
N ASN A 258 8.22 -9.83 -0.34
CA ASN A 258 9.20 -10.78 -0.89
C ASN A 258 10.50 -10.80 -0.05
N ILE A 259 10.89 -11.97 0.46
CA ILE A 259 12.06 -12.12 1.34
C ILE A 259 13.41 -11.89 0.65
N PHE A 260 13.47 -11.86 -0.68
CA PHE A 260 14.69 -11.54 -1.41
C PHE A 260 14.89 -10.03 -1.55
N CYS A 261 13.88 -9.22 -1.23
CA CYS A 261 13.91 -7.76 -1.39
C CYS A 261 13.66 -7.01 -0.08
N GLU A 262 13.19 -7.70 0.95
CA GLU A 262 12.75 -7.12 2.22
C GLU A 262 13.07 -8.04 3.39
N GLU A 263 13.34 -7.45 4.56
CA GLU A 263 13.51 -8.23 5.78
C GLU A 263 12.21 -8.94 6.18
N CYS A 264 12.30 -10.16 6.70
CA CYS A 264 11.13 -10.94 7.11
C CYS A 264 10.17 -10.18 8.04
N ASN A 265 10.70 -9.37 8.95
CA ASN A 265 9.88 -8.58 9.86
C ASN A 265 9.14 -7.43 9.14
N ALA A 266 9.74 -6.83 8.11
CA ALA A 266 9.08 -5.83 7.28
C ALA A 266 7.93 -6.46 6.49
N VAL A 267 8.19 -7.61 5.83
CA VAL A 267 7.17 -8.37 5.10
C VAL A 267 6.02 -8.79 6.01
N TRP A 268 6.33 -9.30 7.21
CA TRP A 268 5.29 -9.75 8.14
C TRP A 268 4.41 -8.62 8.67
N ASN A 269 4.92 -7.39 8.71
CA ASN A 269 4.21 -6.19 9.19
C ASN A 269 3.83 -5.23 8.05
N SER A 270 3.87 -5.69 6.79
CA SER A 270 3.51 -4.90 5.63
C SER A 270 2.05 -4.47 5.65
N VAL A 271 1.72 -3.46 4.83
CA VAL A 271 0.36 -2.95 4.70
C VAL A 271 -0.57 -4.05 4.19
N GLU A 272 -0.12 -4.83 3.21
CA GLU A 272 -0.80 -5.98 2.66
C GLU A 272 -1.08 -7.03 3.74
N ALA A 273 -0.09 -7.33 4.60
CA ALA A 273 -0.25 -8.27 5.70
C ALA A 273 -1.29 -7.77 6.72
N LYS A 274 -1.27 -6.47 7.05
CA LYS A 274 -2.28 -5.84 7.91
C LYS A 274 -3.67 -5.96 7.27
N ILE A 275 -3.86 -5.53 6.03
CA ILE A 275 -5.17 -5.59 5.36
C ILE A 275 -5.69 -7.03 5.24
N PHE A 276 -4.82 -7.99 4.93
CA PHE A 276 -5.21 -9.39 4.90
C PHE A 276 -5.73 -9.85 6.26
N ARG A 277 -4.98 -9.59 7.34
CA ARG A 277 -5.38 -9.93 8.72
C ARG A 277 -6.66 -9.21 9.14
N LEU A 278 -6.85 -7.96 8.72
CA LEU A 278 -8.06 -7.19 8.97
C LEU A 278 -9.30 -7.92 8.43
N SER A 279 -9.21 -8.49 7.22
CA SER A 279 -10.31 -9.28 6.65
C SER A 279 -10.69 -10.50 7.50
N ILE A 280 -9.75 -11.05 8.28
CA ILE A 280 -9.98 -12.16 9.19
C ILE A 280 -10.55 -11.68 10.53
N ILE A 281 -10.03 -10.58 11.07
CA ILE A 281 -10.55 -9.93 12.29
C ILE A 281 -12.03 -9.61 12.11
N ASN A 282 -12.38 -9.03 10.95
CA ASN A 282 -13.74 -8.66 10.61
C ASN A 282 -14.60 -9.81 10.11
N ARG A 283 -14.04 -11.02 10.00
CA ARG A 283 -14.70 -12.21 9.44
C ARG A 283 -15.32 -11.97 8.06
N THR A 284 -14.73 -11.09 7.27
CA THR A 284 -15.14 -10.86 5.88
C THR A 284 -14.47 -11.85 4.94
N TYR A 285 -13.29 -12.36 5.33
CA TYR A 285 -12.49 -13.30 4.54
C TYR A 285 -12.30 -12.85 3.08
N ALA A 286 -12.21 -11.53 2.87
CA ALA A 286 -12.27 -10.88 1.55
C ALA A 286 -11.24 -11.41 0.53
N PHE A 287 -10.18 -12.06 1.01
CA PHE A 287 -9.08 -12.60 0.20
C PHE A 287 -8.98 -14.13 0.22
N CYS A 288 -9.92 -14.80 0.88
CA CYS A 288 -9.93 -16.26 1.00
C CYS A 288 -10.95 -16.87 0.04
N ASN A 289 -10.56 -17.95 -0.62
CA ASN A 289 -11.46 -18.82 -1.34
C ASN A 289 -12.13 -19.80 -0.36
N LEU A 290 -13.31 -19.41 0.14
CA LEU A 290 -14.07 -20.22 1.09
C LEU A 290 -14.48 -21.59 0.53
N ASN A 291 -14.65 -21.72 -0.79
CA ASN A 291 -14.99 -22.97 -1.47
C ASN A 291 -13.85 -23.98 -1.50
N LEU A 292 -12.63 -23.55 -1.22
CA LEU A 292 -11.48 -24.43 -1.15
C LEU A 292 -10.91 -24.48 0.29
N CYS A 293 -11.07 -23.42 1.08
CA CYS A 293 -10.58 -23.36 2.46
C CYS A 293 -11.37 -24.30 3.40
N GLY A 294 -10.74 -25.40 3.83
CA GLY A 294 -11.31 -26.30 4.84
C GLY A 294 -11.35 -25.67 6.24
N LYS A 295 -10.43 -24.74 6.54
CA LYS A 295 -10.34 -24.07 7.85
C LYS A 295 -11.42 -23.01 8.03
N ALA A 296 -11.78 -22.27 6.99
CA ALA A 296 -12.88 -21.31 7.06
C ALA A 296 -14.25 -22.02 7.12
N ARG A 297 -14.36 -23.22 6.52
CA ARG A 297 -15.58 -24.03 6.48
C ARG A 297 -15.85 -24.88 7.74
N ASN A 298 -14.81 -25.33 8.46
CA ASN A 298 -14.96 -26.34 9.52
C ASN A 298 -14.22 -25.96 10.81
N TYR A 299 -14.68 -24.95 11.54
CA TYR A 299 -14.30 -24.77 12.95
C TYR A 299 -15.53 -24.47 13.78
N ASP A 300 -16.32 -25.52 13.99
CA ASP A 300 -17.44 -25.50 14.94
C ASP A 300 -17.07 -26.15 16.28
N ASN A 301 -15.82 -26.57 16.51
CA ASN A 301 -15.49 -27.41 17.68
C ASN A 301 -14.04 -27.31 18.19
N ASP A 302 -13.45 -26.12 18.35
CA ASP A 302 -12.26 -26.05 19.21
C ASP A 302 -12.11 -24.72 19.99
N VAL A 303 -12.48 -24.84 21.26
CA VAL A 303 -12.04 -24.10 22.46
C VAL A 303 -12.29 -22.59 22.51
N GLY A 304 -13.14 -22.23 23.47
CA GLY A 304 -13.53 -20.86 23.84
C GLY A 304 -12.43 -19.82 23.68
N VAL A 305 -12.65 -18.91 22.73
CA VAL A 305 -11.97 -17.62 22.71
C VAL A 305 -12.71 -16.75 23.73
N LYS A 306 -12.21 -16.74 24.97
CA LYS A 306 -12.35 -15.54 25.80
C LYS A 306 -11.78 -14.39 24.99
N SER A 307 -12.55 -13.30 24.94
CA SER A 307 -12.15 -11.98 24.44
C SER A 307 -10.64 -11.79 24.54
N ILE A 308 -9.99 -11.68 23.37
CA ILE A 308 -8.62 -11.17 23.32
C ILE A 308 -8.77 -9.70 23.69
N GLU A 309 -8.39 -9.35 24.92
CA GLU A 309 -8.13 -7.96 25.28
C GLU A 309 -7.00 -7.47 24.36
N THR A 310 -7.31 -6.40 23.63
CA THR A 310 -6.35 -5.64 22.82
C THR A 310 -5.17 -5.20 23.70
N PRO A 311 -3.91 -5.25 23.21
CA PRO A 311 -2.78 -4.61 23.89
C PRO A 311 -2.99 -3.12 24.14
#